data_AF-A0A8U0LZD3-F1
#
_entry.id   AF-A0A8U0LZD3-F1
#
_cell.length_a   1.000
_cell.length_b   1.000
_cell.length_c   1.000
_cell.angle_alpha   90.00
_cell.angle_beta   90.00
_cell.angle_gamma   90.00
#
_symmetry.space_group_name_H-M   'P 1'
#
loop_
_entity.id
_entity.type
_entity.pdbx_description
1 polymer ?
#
loop_
_entity_poly.entity_id
_entity_poly.type
_entity_poly.pdbx_seq_one_letter_code
_entity_poly.pdbx_strand_id
1 'polypeptide(L)'
;MDAHNFRELKVWQVARALVKDIYVLTTRFPEDERFGLTSQVRRASISIPSNIAEGSGRSDRDFVRFLSISLSSAYEVETQLLLAYDLGFLEQEKLDPVILKVQEIQRMLFGLQRKLSRGFLSIFFLPFPLWTKLYFQTFSI
;
A
#
# COMPACT_ATOMS: atom_id res chain seq x y z
N MET A 1 -4.85 0.68 -21.62
CA MET A 1 -4.47 0.29 -20.26
C MET A 1 -5.75 -0.12 -19.58
N ASP A 2 -5.98 -1.42 -19.45
CA ASP A 2 -7.18 -1.91 -18.79
C ASP A 2 -7.10 -1.50 -17.32
N ALA A 3 -8.02 -0.64 -16.90
CA ALA A 3 -8.13 -0.23 -15.51
C ALA A 3 -8.19 -1.49 -14.64
N HIS A 4 -7.18 -1.70 -13.81
CA HIS A 4 -7.20 -2.84 -12.89
C HIS A 4 -8.44 -2.65 -12.00
N ASN A 5 -9.40 -3.59 -12.11
CA ASN A 5 -10.58 -3.59 -11.25
C ASN A 5 -10.09 -3.73 -9.81
N PHE A 6 -9.97 -2.61 -9.09
CA PHE A 6 -9.41 -2.59 -7.74
C PHE A 6 -10.14 -3.53 -6.79
N ARG A 7 -11.40 -3.88 -7.08
CA ARG A 7 -12.21 -4.82 -6.31
C ARG A 7 -11.62 -6.24 -6.30
N GLU A 8 -10.80 -6.58 -7.29
CA GLU A 8 -10.09 -7.86 -7.39
C GLU A 8 -8.74 -7.84 -6.65
N LEU A 9 -8.21 -6.65 -6.33
CA LEU A 9 -6.98 -6.54 -5.57
C LEU A 9 -7.22 -7.01 -4.14
N LYS A 10 -6.54 -8.11 -3.75
CA LYS A 10 -6.65 -8.64 -2.39
C LYS A 10 -6.32 -7.58 -1.33
N VAL A 11 -5.31 -6.75 -1.58
CA VAL A 11 -4.91 -5.67 -0.65
C VAL A 11 -6.02 -4.64 -0.43
N TRP A 12 -6.81 -4.33 -1.47
CA TRP A 12 -7.96 -3.46 -1.35
C TRP A 12 -9.08 -4.10 -0.53
N GLN A 13 -9.35 -5.39 -0.74
CA GLN A 13 -10.37 -6.13 0.03
C GLN A 13 -10.03 -6.17 1.52
N VAL A 14 -8.76 -6.45 1.86
CA VAL A 14 -8.27 -6.48 3.25
C VAL A 14 -8.30 -5.07 3.86
N ALA A 15 -7.88 -4.05 3.11
CA ALA A 15 -7.96 -2.64 3.55
C ALA A 15 -9.41 -2.19 3.80
N ARG A 16 -10.36 -2.59 2.95
CA ARG A 16 -11.78 -2.31 3.18
C ARG A 16 -12.31 -3.00 4.44
N ALA A 17 -11.86 -4.23 4.73
CA ALA A 17 -12.21 -4.91 5.97
C ALA A 17 -11.59 -4.20 7.19
N LEU A 18 -10.34 -3.73 7.09
CA LEU A 18 -9.68 -2.95 8.14
C LEU A 18 -10.50 -1.70 8.50
N VAL A 19 -11.04 -0.97 7.52
CA VAL A 19 -11.89 0.22 7.80
C VAL A 19 -13.05 -0.16 8.73
N LYS A 20 -13.73 -1.27 8.47
CA LYS A 20 -14.82 -1.74 9.33
C LYS A 20 -14.32 -2.02 10.75
N ASP A 21 -13.18 -2.71 10.87
CA ASP A 21 -12.60 -3.04 12.18
C ASP A 21 -12.21 -1.79 12.96
N ILE A 22 -11.61 -0.79 12.31
CA ILE A 22 -11.26 0.49 12.94
C ILE A 22 -12.51 1.22 13.44
N TYR A 23 -13.58 1.24 12.65
CA TYR A 23 -14.83 1.86 13.09
C TYR A 23 -15.42 1.18 14.32
N VAL A 24 -15.38 -0.15 14.37
CA VAL A 24 -15.83 -0.94 15.54
C VAL A 24 -14.91 -0.74 16.73
N LEU A 25 -13.59 -0.76 16.54
CA LEU A 25 -12.60 -0.62 17.60
C LEU A 25 -12.68 0.75 18.27
N THR A 26 -12.82 1.80 17.47
CA THR A 26 -12.90 3.19 17.93
C THR A 26 -14.21 3.55 18.62
N THR A 27 -15.23 2.68 18.65
CA THR A 27 -16.41 2.93 19.51
C THR A 27 -16.09 2.81 20.99
N ARG A 28 -14.92 2.26 21.35
CA ARG A 28 -14.44 2.12 22.73
C ARG A 28 -13.63 3.32 23.21
N PHE A 29 -13.30 4.24 22.31
CA PHE A 29 -12.51 5.42 22.68
C PHE A 29 -13.37 6.38 23.50
N PRO A 30 -12.76 7.20 24.39
CA PRO A 30 -13.47 8.26 25.10
C PRO A 30 -14.21 9.21 24.14
N GLU A 31 -15.37 9.73 24.56
CA GLU A 31 -16.15 10.65 23.72
C GLU A 31 -15.40 11.94 23.37
N ASP A 32 -14.55 12.43 24.29
CA ASP A 32 -13.74 13.64 24.09
C ASP A 32 -12.68 13.45 22.97
N GLU A 33 -12.31 12.21 22.66
CA GLU A 33 -11.40 11.86 21.56
C GLU A 33 -12.10 11.75 20.20
N ARG A 34 -13.41 12.03 20.13
CA ARG A 34 -14.20 11.95 18.89
C ARG A 34 -13.59 12.79 17.77
N PHE A 35 -13.15 14.01 18.09
CA PHE A 35 -12.49 14.91 17.14
C PHE A 35 -10.96 14.77 17.16
N GLY A 36 -10.40 14.17 18.22
CA GLY A 36 -9.00 13.82 18.35
C GLY A 36 -8.64 12.52 17.62
N LEU A 37 -8.15 11.53 18.37
CA LEU A 37 -7.57 10.29 17.84
C LEU A 37 -8.59 9.47 17.04
N THR A 38 -9.86 9.46 17.44
CA THR A 38 -10.93 8.74 16.73
C THR A 38 -11.09 9.24 15.30
N SER A 39 -11.09 10.56 15.09
CA SER A 39 -11.28 11.15 13.77
C SER A 39 -10.07 10.90 12.88
N GLN A 40 -8.86 10.95 13.45
CA GLN A 40 -7.62 10.76 12.72
C GLN A 40 -7.48 9.32 12.22
N VAL A 41 -7.65 8.32 13.08
CA VAL A 41 -7.47 6.90 12.69
C VAL A 41 -8.55 6.43 11.71
N ARG A 42 -9.77 6.96 11.82
CA ARG A 42 -10.84 6.70 10.83
C ARG A 42 -10.49 7.30 9.47
N ARG A 43 -9.98 8.54 9.41
CA ARG A 43 -9.56 9.16 8.13
C ARG A 43 -8.38 8.43 7.52
N ALA A 44 -7.35 8.13 8.31
CA ALA A 44 -6.18 7.39 7.86
C ALA A 44 -6.57 5.99 7.33
N SER A 45 -7.44 5.26 8.03
CA SER A 45 -7.90 3.95 7.56
C SER A 45 -8.71 4.02 6.27
N ILE A 46 -9.60 5.02 6.10
CA ILE A 46 -10.35 5.24 4.85
C ILE A 46 -9.41 5.60 3.68
N SER A 47 -8.35 6.36 3.94
CA SER A 47 -7.37 6.77 2.94
C SER A 47 -6.70 5.57 2.23
N ILE A 48 -6.46 4.47 2.95
CA ILE A 48 -5.78 3.28 2.41
C ILE A 48 -6.54 2.67 1.20
N PRO A 49 -7.78 2.15 1.33
CA PRO A 49 -8.50 1.60 0.18
C PRO A 49 -8.89 2.66 -0.85
N SER A 50 -9.06 3.92 -0.44
CA SER A 50 -9.39 5.03 -1.36
C SER A 50 -8.26 5.29 -2.35
N ASN A 51 -7.03 5.42 -1.85
CA ASN A 51 -5.86 5.64 -2.70
C ASN A 51 -5.54 4.42 -3.58
N ILE A 52 -5.74 3.19 -3.08
CA ILE A 52 -5.59 1.99 -3.92
C ILE A 52 -6.56 2.03 -5.11
N ALA A 53 -7.84 2.37 -4.86
CA ALA A 53 -8.86 2.44 -5.90
C ALA A 53 -8.61 3.59 -6.89
N GLU A 54 -8.20 4.76 -6.39
CA GLU A 54 -7.89 5.91 -7.24
C GLU A 54 -6.68 5.66 -8.14
N GLY A 55 -5.64 5.02 -7.60
CA GLY A 55 -4.42 4.72 -8.35
C GLY A 55 -4.57 3.61 -9.37
N SER A 56 -5.48 2.65 -9.18
CA SER A 56 -5.58 1.45 -10.04
C SER A 56 -6.02 1.73 -11.48
N GLY A 57 -6.62 2.91 -11.73
CA GLY A 57 -6.99 3.38 -13.06
C GLY A 57 -5.93 4.24 -13.74
N ARG A 58 -4.74 4.38 -13.15
CA ARG A 58 -3.64 5.22 -13.65
C ARG A 58 -2.51 4.38 -14.25
N SER A 59 -1.47 5.04 -14.75
CA SER A 59 -0.24 4.37 -15.18
C SER A 59 0.41 3.64 -14.00
N ASP A 60 1.22 2.60 -14.25
CA ASP A 60 1.94 1.89 -13.19
C ASP A 60 2.79 2.84 -12.32
N ARG A 61 3.44 3.84 -12.95
CA ARG A 61 4.23 4.85 -12.24
C ARG A 61 3.38 5.66 -11.28
N ASP A 62 2.21 6.12 -11.73
CA ASP A 62 1.30 6.89 -10.87
C ASP A 62 0.67 5.99 -9.82
N PHE A 63 0.29 4.76 -10.17
CA PHE A 63 -0.27 3.81 -9.23
C PHE A 63 0.69 3.54 -8.07
N VAL A 64 1.99 3.37 -8.35
CA VAL A 64 3.03 3.26 -7.30
C VAL A 64 3.01 4.46 -6.35
N ARG A 65 2.78 5.69 -6.82
CA ARG A 65 2.66 6.88 -5.97
C ARG A 65 1.45 6.79 -5.05
N PHE A 66 0.28 6.39 -5.57
CA PHE A 66 -0.93 6.17 -4.77
C PHE A 66 -0.76 5.04 -3.75
N LEU A 67 -0.06 3.97 -4.12
CA LEU A 67 0.28 2.90 -3.18
C LEU A 67 1.23 3.39 -2.07
N SER A 68 2.13 4.34 -2.35
CA SER A 68 2.98 4.96 -1.32
C SER A 68 2.14 5.76 -0.33
N ILE A 69 1.16 6.53 -0.81
CA ILE A 69 0.23 7.25 0.06
C ILE A 69 -0.56 6.26 0.93
N SER A 70 -1.06 5.18 0.32
CA SER A 70 -1.76 4.11 1.03
C SER A 70 -0.90 3.48 2.13
N LEU A 71 0.40 3.26 1.84
CA LEU A 71 1.35 2.69 2.79
C LEU A 71 1.64 3.65 3.94
N SER A 72 1.82 4.94 3.67
CA SER A 72 1.95 5.98 4.70
C SER A 72 0.72 6.03 5.61
N SER A 73 -0.48 6.00 5.05
CA SER A 73 -1.72 5.94 5.85
C SER A 73 -1.81 4.65 6.68
N ALA A 74 -1.30 3.52 6.19
CA ALA A 74 -1.26 2.27 6.96
C ALA A 74 -0.30 2.36 8.17
N TYR A 75 0.86 3.01 8.02
CA TYR A 75 1.75 3.29 9.15
C TYR A 75 1.12 4.25 10.15
N GLU A 76 0.44 5.29 9.67
CA GLU A 76 -0.28 6.24 10.53
C GLU A 76 -1.36 5.52 11.38
N VAL A 77 -2.14 4.63 10.77
CA VAL A 77 -3.13 3.81 11.51
C VAL A 77 -2.45 2.96 12.57
N GLU A 78 -1.36 2.25 12.25
CA GLU A 78 -0.63 1.44 13.23
C GLU A 78 -0.15 2.29 14.41
N THR A 79 0.49 3.43 14.13
CA THR A 79 0.97 4.36 15.16
C THR A 79 -0.18 4.85 16.05
N GLN A 80 -1.29 5.29 15.46
CA GLN A 80 -2.43 5.81 16.23
C GLN A 80 -3.13 4.74 17.07
N LEU A 81 -3.14 3.48 16.62
CA LEU A 81 -3.65 2.36 17.41
C LEU A 81 -2.75 2.01 18.60
N LEU A 82 -1.43 2.06 18.41
CA LEU A 82 -0.47 1.89 19.51
C LEU A 82 -0.60 3.03 20.53
N LEU A 83 -0.73 4.27 20.08
CA LEU A 83 -1.00 5.41 20.96
C LEU A 83 -2.32 5.26 21.72
N ALA A 84 -3.38 4.77 21.07
CA ALA A 84 -4.66 4.51 21.75
C ALA A 84 -4.51 3.46 22.86
N TYR A 85 -3.67 2.45 22.65
CA TYR A 85 -3.34 1.46 23.68
C TYR A 85 -2.52 2.07 24.82
N ASP A 86 -1.47 2.85 24.51
CA ASP A 86 -0.63 3.53 25.52
C ASP A 86 -1.44 4.50 26.39
N LEU A 87 -2.48 5.12 25.83
CA LEU A 87 -3.43 5.99 26.53
C LEU A 87 -4.53 5.23 27.29
N GLY A 88 -4.54 3.90 27.23
CA GLY A 88 -5.50 3.05 27.93
C GLY A 88 -6.90 2.99 27.29
N PHE A 89 -7.05 3.39 26.02
CA PHE A 89 -8.34 3.35 25.31
C PHE A 89 -8.66 1.95 24.76
N LEU A 90 -7.66 1.07 24.71
CA LEU A 90 -7.75 -0.27 24.16
C LEU A 90 -7.06 -1.30 25.04
N GLU A 91 -7.62 -2.50 25.03
CA GLU A 91 -7.01 -3.71 25.58
C GLU A 91 -6.15 -4.39 24.49
N GLN A 92 -5.05 -5.02 24.89
CA GLN A 92 -4.12 -5.70 23.97
C GLN A 92 -4.85 -6.75 23.13
N GLU A 93 -5.79 -7.49 23.73
CA GLU A 93 -6.57 -8.55 23.09
C GLU A 93 -7.46 -8.04 21.95
N LYS A 94 -7.84 -6.76 21.99
CA LYS A 94 -8.60 -6.09 20.92
C LYS A 94 -7.69 -5.44 19.89
N LEU A 95 -6.51 -5.01 20.32
CA LEU A 95 -5.51 -4.35 19.47
C LEU A 95 -4.82 -5.35 18.52
N ASP A 96 -4.32 -6.47 19.04
CA ASP A 96 -3.44 -7.40 18.31
C ASP A 96 -4.00 -7.87 16.96
N PRO A 97 -5.27 -8.33 16.86
CA PRO A 97 -5.81 -8.79 15.59
C PRO A 97 -5.86 -7.69 14.53
N VAL A 98 -6.03 -6.44 14.95
CA VAL A 98 -6.10 -5.28 14.05
C VAL A 98 -4.70 -4.87 13.61
N ILE A 99 -3.72 -4.87 14.52
CA ILE A 99 -2.30 -4.60 14.20
C ILE A 99 -1.78 -5.62 13.17
N LEU A 100 -2.03 -6.92 13.38
CA LEU A 100 -1.60 -7.96 12.44
C LEU A 100 -2.17 -7.73 11.02
N LYS A 101 -3.42 -7.26 10.94
CA LYS A 101 -4.08 -6.92 9.66
C LYS A 101 -3.48 -5.67 9.01
N VAL A 102 -3.16 -4.63 9.79
CA VAL A 102 -2.47 -3.44 9.28
C VAL A 102 -1.11 -3.83 8.70
N GLN A 103 -0.34 -4.65 9.41
CA GLN A 103 0.97 -5.12 8.94
C GLN A 103 0.87 -6.04 7.71
N GLU A 104 -0.19 -6.84 7.60
CA GLU A 104 -0.49 -7.58 6.38
C GLU A 104 -0.66 -6.64 5.19
N ILE A 105 -1.49 -5.60 5.34
CA ILE A 105 -1.71 -4.58 4.30
C ILE A 105 -0.40 -3.90 3.92
N GLN A 106 0.43 -3.50 4.88
CA GLN A 106 1.74 -2.89 4.61
C GLN A 106 2.63 -3.79 3.74
N ARG A 107 2.74 -5.09 4.08
CA ARG A 107 3.50 -6.08 3.29
C ARG A 107 2.94 -6.24 1.89
N MET A 108 1.61 -6.29 1.75
CA MET A 108 0.94 -6.41 0.45
C MET A 108 1.15 -5.18 -0.44
N LEU A 109 1.04 -3.98 0.14
CA LEU A 109 1.29 -2.72 -0.56
C LEU A 109 2.74 -2.66 -1.06
N PHE A 110 3.70 -2.96 -0.19
CA PHE A 110 5.11 -2.99 -0.55
C PHE A 110 5.42 -4.02 -1.65
N GLY A 111 4.82 -5.21 -1.56
CA GLY A 111 4.93 -6.25 -2.60
C GLY A 111 4.38 -5.79 -3.94
N LEU A 112 3.22 -5.14 -3.95
CA LEU A 112 2.59 -4.61 -5.16
C LEU A 112 3.42 -3.48 -5.79
N GLN A 113 3.92 -2.53 -4.99
CA GLN A 113 4.82 -1.47 -5.46
C GLN A 113 6.06 -2.06 -6.14
N ARG A 114 6.71 -3.04 -5.53
CA ARG A 114 7.89 -3.70 -6.11
C ARG A 114 7.57 -4.40 -7.43
N LYS A 115 6.41 -5.04 -7.53
CA LYS A 115 5.96 -5.70 -8.76
C LYS A 115 5.79 -4.70 -9.91
N LEU A 116 5.10 -3.58 -9.65
CA LEU A 116 4.85 -2.53 -10.65
C LEU A 116 6.15 -1.81 -11.06
N SER A 117 7.02 -1.49 -10.10
CA SER A 117 8.30 -0.81 -10.40
C SER A 117 9.29 -1.67 -11.19
N ARG A 118 9.25 -3.01 -11.06
CA ARG A 118 10.11 -3.92 -11.83
C ARG A 118 9.69 -4.03 -13.30
N GLY A 119 8.39 -3.89 -13.61
CA GLY A 119 7.91 -3.84 -14.99
C GLY A 119 8.53 -2.71 -15.81
N PHE A 120 8.98 -1.64 -15.14
CA PHE A 120 9.62 -0.50 -15.77
C PHE A 120 11.10 -0.76 -16.15
N LEU A 121 11.82 -1.57 -15.36
CA LEU A 121 13.24 -1.85 -15.60
C LEU A 121 13.50 -2.94 -16.65
N SER A 122 12.55 -3.85 -16.89
CA SER A 122 12.73 -4.92 -17.88
C SER A 122 12.64 -4.45 -19.34
N ILE A 123 12.22 -3.20 -19.60
CA ILE A 123 12.08 -2.64 -20.96
C ILE A 123 13.39 -1.99 -21.45
N PHE A 124 14.32 -1.64 -20.54
CA PHE A 124 15.58 -0.98 -20.89
C PHE A 124 16.79 -1.91 -21.02
N PHE A 125 16.61 -3.22 -20.79
CA PHE A 125 17.61 -4.24 -21.08
C PHE A 125 17.15 -5.12 -22.24
N LEU A 126 16.96 -4.52 -23.42
CA LEU A 126 17.19 -5.29 -24.64
C LEU A 126 18.71 -5.59 -24.68
N PRO A 127 19.14 -6.85 -24.84
CA PRO A 127 20.54 -7.13 -25.05
C PRO A 127 21.00 -6.32 -26.27
N PHE A 128 22.14 -5.65 -26.11
CA PHE A 128 22.83 -4.91 -27.16
C PHE A 128 22.72 -5.65 -28.51
N PRO A 129 22.30 -4.99 -29.60
CA PRO A 129 22.08 -5.67 -30.87
C PRO A 129 23.34 -6.42 -31.33
N LEU A 130 23.18 -7.70 -31.70
CA LEU A 130 24.22 -8.66 -32.13
C LEU A 130 25.00 -8.26 -33.42
N TRP A 131 24.91 -7.02 -33.87
CA TRP A 131 25.54 -6.55 -35.11
C TRP A 131 27.04 -6.21 -34.97
N THR A 132 27.62 -6.27 -33.77
CA THR A 132 29.05 -5.97 -33.56
C THR A 132 30.01 -7.10 -33.94
N LYS A 133 29.53 -8.24 -34.46
CA LYS A 133 30.39 -9.37 -34.88
C LYS A 133 30.68 -9.48 -36.39
N LEU A 134 30.32 -8.50 -37.22
CA LEU A 134 30.54 -8.58 -38.68
C LEU A 134 31.55 -7.59 -39.29
N TYR A 135 32.44 -6.97 -38.48
CA TYR A 135 33.42 -5.99 -38.98
C TYR A 135 34.91 -6.31 -38.76
N PHE A 136 35.26 -7.55 -38.35
CA PHE A 136 36.68 -7.95 -38.21
C PHE A 136 36.99 -9.26 -38.95
N GLN A 137 36.59 -9.34 -40.22
CA GLN A 137 37.12 -10.33 -41.16
C GLN A 137 37.24 -9.71 -42.56
N THR A 138 38.05 -8.68 -42.70
CA THR A 138 38.69 -8.28 -43.97
C THR A 138 39.81 -7.33 -43.59
N PHE A 139 41.02 -7.85 -43.36
CA PHE A 139 42.31 -7.22 -43.65
C PHE A 139 43.38 -8.22 -43.18
N SER A 140 43.55 -9.27 -43.99
CA SER A 140 44.81 -10.01 -44.08
C SER A 140 45.42 -9.64 -45.43
N ILE A 141 46.43 -8.78 -45.41
CA ILE A 141 47.56 -8.73 -46.35
C ILE A 141 48.79 -8.42 -45.50
#